data_AF-A0A7C1UBN1-F1
#
_entry.id   AF-A0A7C1UBN1-F1
#
_cell.length_a   1.000
_cell.length_b   1.000
_cell.length_c   1.000
_cell.angle_alpha   90.00
_cell.angle_beta   90.00
_cell.angle_gamma   90.00
#
_symmetry.space_group_name_H-M   'P 1'
#
loop_
_entity.id
_entity.type
_entity.pdbx_description
1 polymer ?
#
loop_
_entity_poly.entity_id
_entity_poly.type
_entity_poly.pdbx_seq_one_letter_code
_entity_poly.pdbx_strand_id
1 'polypeptide(L)'
;MLELTSFAKAIESLGESLDWYNNKSTAAPSGILRDSAIQRFEYTYELAWKMMKRWLAANIGAAYVDGVSRKELFRMAAEQQLIDNPLKWFKYHEARNRTSHIYNESLAQDVFDVVEDFLDDVKKLFKALEARND
;
A
#
# COMPACT_ATOMS: atom_id res chain seq x y z
N MET A 1 18.99 -4.56 -9.22
CA MET A 1 17.60 -4.72 -9.68
C MET A 1 16.72 -5.27 -8.56
N LEU A 2 15.60 -4.61 -8.27
CA LEU A 2 14.56 -5.04 -7.34
C LEU A 2 13.70 -6.13 -7.96
N GLU A 3 13.38 -7.16 -7.17
CA GLU A 3 12.38 -8.17 -7.51
C GLU A 3 10.96 -7.64 -7.21
N LEU A 4 10.18 -7.37 -8.27
CA LEU A 4 8.87 -6.72 -8.17
C LEU A 4 7.67 -7.69 -8.31
N THR A 5 7.91 -8.96 -8.64
CA THR A 5 6.85 -9.95 -8.94
C THR A 5 5.83 -10.11 -7.81
N SER A 6 6.28 -10.25 -6.56
CA SER A 6 5.36 -10.39 -5.42
C SER A 6 4.56 -9.10 -5.17
N PHE A 7 5.14 -7.95 -5.48
CA PHE A 7 4.47 -6.66 -5.32
C PHE A 7 3.39 -6.47 -6.39
N ALA A 8 3.68 -6.82 -7.65
CA ALA A 8 2.69 -6.82 -8.73
C ALA A 8 1.47 -7.69 -8.39
N LYS A 9 1.70 -8.95 -7.96
CA LYS A 9 0.64 -9.88 -7.57
C LYS A 9 -0.21 -9.37 -6.42
N ALA A 10 0.40 -8.68 -5.45
CA ALA A 10 -0.32 -8.10 -4.33
C ALA A 10 -1.25 -6.97 -4.79
N ILE A 11 -0.77 -6.08 -5.67
CA ILE A 11 -1.57 -4.98 -6.25
C ILE A 11 -2.74 -5.53 -7.07
N GLU A 12 -2.49 -6.53 -7.92
CA GLU A 12 -3.52 -7.19 -8.72
C GLU A 12 -4.59 -7.80 -7.81
N SER A 13 -4.17 -8.57 -6.81
CA SER A 13 -5.09 -9.18 -5.87
C SER A 13 -5.89 -8.13 -5.07
N LEU A 14 -5.31 -7.01 -4.66
CA LEU A 14 -6.07 -5.93 -4.04
C LEU A 14 -7.14 -5.36 -4.99
N GLY A 15 -6.76 -5.12 -6.25
CA GLY A 15 -7.68 -4.66 -7.30
C GLY A 15 -8.87 -5.59 -7.48
N GLU A 16 -8.62 -6.89 -7.60
CA GLU A 16 -9.69 -7.88 -7.68
C GLU A 16 -10.67 -7.76 -6.50
N SER A 17 -10.17 -7.67 -5.26
CA SER A 17 -11.08 -7.62 -4.10
C SER A 17 -11.97 -6.37 -4.09
N LEU A 18 -11.44 -5.24 -4.55
CA LEU A 18 -12.22 -4.01 -4.71
C LEU A 18 -13.25 -4.14 -5.84
N ASP A 19 -12.88 -4.76 -6.97
CA ASP A 19 -13.82 -5.01 -8.07
C ASP A 19 -14.99 -5.90 -7.63
N TRP A 20 -14.72 -6.96 -6.87
CA TRP A 20 -15.76 -7.83 -6.32
C TRP A 20 -16.70 -7.08 -5.36
N TYR A 21 -16.15 -6.19 -4.51
CA TYR A 21 -16.95 -5.36 -3.60
C TYR A 21 -17.80 -4.33 -4.38
N ASN A 22 -17.18 -3.56 -5.28
CA ASN A 22 -17.82 -2.48 -6.03
C ASN A 22 -18.92 -2.97 -6.97
N ASN A 23 -18.72 -4.16 -7.57
CA ASN A 23 -19.73 -4.80 -8.41
C ASN A 23 -20.87 -5.47 -7.60
N LYS A 24 -20.89 -5.31 -6.27
CA LYS A 24 -21.90 -5.91 -5.37
C LYS A 24 -22.07 -7.40 -5.61
N SER A 25 -20.96 -8.12 -5.74
CA SER A 25 -20.98 -9.56 -6.01
C SER A 25 -21.84 -10.31 -4.98
N THR A 26 -22.66 -11.23 -5.46
CA THR A 26 -23.54 -12.05 -4.61
C THR A 26 -22.84 -13.29 -4.06
N ALA A 27 -21.56 -13.51 -4.38
CA ALA A 27 -20.81 -14.68 -3.91
C ALA A 27 -20.49 -14.63 -2.41
N ALA A 28 -20.49 -13.45 -1.79
CA ALA A 28 -20.32 -13.28 -0.36
C ALA A 28 -21.01 -11.98 0.13
N PRO A 29 -21.37 -11.88 1.43
CA PRO A 29 -21.82 -10.63 2.04
C PRO A 29 -20.80 -9.49 1.88
N SER A 30 -21.28 -8.25 1.78
CA SER A 30 -20.43 -7.06 1.60
C SER A 30 -19.37 -6.90 2.69
N GLY A 31 -19.68 -7.27 3.94
CA GLY A 31 -18.71 -7.27 5.04
C GLY A 31 -17.54 -8.22 4.78
N ILE A 32 -17.78 -9.41 4.24
CA ILE A 32 -16.71 -10.37 3.91
C ILE A 32 -15.84 -9.85 2.76
N LEU A 33 -16.47 -9.24 1.75
CA LEU A 33 -15.74 -8.65 0.61
C LEU A 33 -14.88 -7.46 1.06
N ARG A 34 -15.42 -6.62 1.96
CA ARG A 34 -14.69 -5.50 2.60
C ARG A 34 -13.48 -6.01 3.37
N ASP A 35 -13.70 -7.01 4.24
CA ASP A 35 -12.63 -7.54 5.09
C ASP A 35 -11.55 -8.23 4.24
N SER A 36 -11.92 -8.87 3.12
CA SER A 36 -10.97 -9.35 2.13
C SER A 36 -10.12 -8.20 1.58
N ALA A 37 -10.73 -7.08 1.17
CA ALA A 37 -9.99 -5.94 0.64
C ALA A 37 -9.05 -5.33 1.69
N ILE A 38 -9.47 -5.23 2.96
CA ILE A 38 -8.63 -4.78 4.07
C ILE A 38 -7.42 -5.70 4.25
N GLN A 39 -7.62 -7.02 4.25
CA GLN A 39 -6.52 -7.97 4.36
C GLN A 39 -5.53 -7.86 3.19
N ARG A 40 -6.04 -7.61 1.98
CA ARG A 40 -5.21 -7.40 0.79
C ARG A 40 -4.49 -6.06 0.80
N PHE A 41 -5.10 -5.03 1.37
CA PHE A 41 -4.46 -3.76 1.65
C PHE A 41 -3.27 -3.93 2.60
N GLU A 42 -3.40 -4.69 3.69
CA GLU A 42 -2.31 -4.89 4.65
C GLU A 42 -1.02 -5.42 4.02
N TYR A 43 -1.10 -6.55 3.32
CA TYR A 43 0.11 -7.14 2.73
C TYR A 43 0.64 -6.27 1.58
N THR A 44 -0.23 -5.57 0.85
CA THR A 44 0.19 -4.70 -0.25
C THR A 44 0.91 -3.48 0.28
N TYR A 45 0.41 -2.89 1.37
CA TYR A 45 1.08 -1.82 2.12
C TYR A 45 2.45 -2.28 2.64
N GLU A 46 2.52 -3.48 3.23
CA GLU A 46 3.77 -4.04 3.74
C GLU A 46 4.83 -4.19 2.63
N LEU A 47 4.41 -4.63 1.45
CA LEU A 47 5.30 -4.72 0.30
C LEU A 47 5.70 -3.34 -0.22
N ALA A 48 4.76 -2.40 -0.32
CA ALA A 48 5.00 -1.05 -0.84
C ALA A 48 6.10 -0.32 -0.07
N TRP A 49 6.00 -0.23 1.26
CA TRP A 49 7.05 0.46 2.03
C TRP A 49 8.39 -0.28 1.98
N LYS A 50 8.38 -1.62 1.91
CA LYS A 50 9.61 -2.41 1.79
C LYS A 50 10.29 -2.15 0.44
N MET A 51 9.53 -2.03 -0.64
CA MET A 51 10.08 -1.68 -1.95
C MET A 51 10.67 -0.28 -1.96
N MET A 52 9.98 0.71 -1.39
CA MET A 52 10.55 2.06 -1.22
C MET A 52 11.86 2.01 -0.44
N LYS A 53 11.88 1.33 0.72
CA LYS A 53 13.08 1.23 1.56
C LYS A 53 14.24 0.58 0.81
N ARG A 54 13.99 -0.50 0.08
CA ARG A 54 15.02 -1.19 -0.72
C ARG A 54 15.54 -0.32 -1.85
N TRP A 55 14.63 0.35 -2.58
CA TRP A 55 15.01 1.26 -3.66
C TRP A 55 15.88 2.41 -3.13
N LEU A 56 15.44 3.07 -2.05
CA LEU A 56 16.19 4.15 -1.41
C LEU A 56 17.56 3.65 -0.92
N ALA A 57 17.62 2.52 -0.21
CA ALA A 57 18.88 1.98 0.29
C ALA A 57 19.87 1.68 -0.85
N ALA A 58 19.39 1.22 -2.00
CA ALA A 58 20.21 0.94 -3.18
C ALA A 58 20.69 2.21 -3.91
N ASN A 59 19.87 3.27 -3.97
CA ASN A 59 20.15 4.45 -4.81
C ASN A 59 20.76 5.63 -4.04
N ILE A 60 20.33 5.88 -2.80
CA ILE A 60 20.85 6.98 -1.98
C ILE A 60 21.78 6.48 -0.86
N GLY A 61 21.80 5.17 -0.60
CA GLY A 61 22.68 4.52 0.36
C GLY A 61 21.96 4.06 1.63
N ALA A 62 22.29 2.85 2.10
CA ALA A 62 21.62 2.20 3.23
C ALA A 62 21.68 3.00 4.54
N ALA A 63 22.78 3.72 4.79
CA ALA A 63 22.97 4.52 6.00
C ALA A 63 21.91 5.64 6.17
N TYR A 64 21.35 6.14 5.07
CA TYR A 64 20.34 7.19 5.12
C TYR A 64 18.94 6.67 5.44
N VAL A 65 18.69 5.37 5.21
CA VAL A 65 17.35 4.76 5.34
C VAL A 65 17.27 3.82 6.54
N ASP A 66 18.40 3.55 7.20
CA ASP A 66 18.40 2.72 8.39
C ASP A 66 17.90 3.50 9.61
N GLY A 67 17.09 2.85 10.44
CA GLY A 67 16.47 3.47 11.62
C GLY A 67 15.44 4.57 11.36
N VAL A 68 15.23 5.04 10.12
CA VAL A 68 14.26 6.11 9.84
C VAL A 68 12.81 5.67 10.10
N SER A 69 12.00 6.60 10.58
CA SER A 69 10.57 6.36 10.79
C SER A 69 9.84 6.10 9.46
N ARG A 70 8.65 5.49 9.53
CA ARG A 70 7.81 5.28 8.35
C ARG A 70 7.45 6.58 7.63
N LYS A 71 7.16 7.64 8.40
CA LYS A 71 6.83 8.97 7.86
C LYS A 71 8.03 9.59 7.15
N GLU A 72 9.23 9.42 7.71
CA GLU A 72 10.45 9.91 7.07
C GLU A 72 10.78 9.14 5.78
N LEU A 73 10.64 7.82 5.81
CA LEU A 73 10.78 6.99 4.62
C LEU A 73 9.90 7.47 3.46
N PHE A 74 8.64 7.84 3.73
CA PHE A 74 7.75 8.36 2.70
C PHE A 74 8.14 9.76 2.21
N ARG A 75 8.66 10.64 3.08
CA ARG A 75 9.21 11.93 2.62
C ARG A 75 10.37 11.72 1.66
N MET A 76 11.31 10.85 2.02
CA MET A 76 12.45 10.49 1.17
C MET A 76 11.98 9.87 -0.16
N ALA A 77 10.98 8.99 -0.13
CA ALA A 77 10.40 8.41 -1.34
C ALA A 77 9.76 9.48 -2.25
N ALA A 78 9.14 10.51 -1.68
CA ALA A 78 8.58 11.62 -2.44
C ALA A 78 9.66 12.53 -3.04
N GLU A 79 10.74 12.81 -2.29
CA GLU A 79 11.91 13.55 -2.78
C GLU A 79 12.57 12.85 -3.97
N GLN A 80 12.57 11.51 -3.98
CA GLN A 80 13.07 10.69 -5.08
C GLN A 80 12.01 10.39 -6.16
N GLN A 81 10.85 11.06 -6.11
CA GLN A 81 9.75 10.93 -7.08
C GLN A 81 9.22 9.49 -7.24
N LEU A 82 9.35 8.66 -6.21
CA LEU A 82 8.70 7.35 -6.16
C LEU A 82 7.21 7.45 -5.86
N ILE A 83 6.81 8.50 -5.12
CA ILE A 83 5.43 8.80 -4.76
C ILE A 83 5.14 10.29 -4.88
N ASP A 84 3.89 10.64 -5.18
CA ASP A 84 3.50 12.04 -5.42
C ASP A 84 3.31 12.84 -4.11
N ASN A 85 2.66 12.23 -3.11
CA ASN A 85 2.24 12.94 -1.90
C ASN A 85 2.48 12.09 -0.63
N PRO A 86 3.50 12.41 0.18
CA PRO A 86 3.81 11.64 1.38
C PRO A 86 2.67 11.69 2.43
N LEU A 87 1.83 12.72 2.44
CA LEU A 87 0.72 12.83 3.39
C LEU A 87 -0.37 11.80 3.15
N LYS A 88 -0.62 11.37 1.89
CA LYS A 88 -1.54 10.25 1.61
C LYS A 88 -0.97 8.96 2.21
N TRP A 89 0.33 8.73 2.07
CA TRP A 89 1.02 7.58 2.65
C TRP A 89 1.04 7.58 4.18
N PHE A 90 1.02 8.76 4.81
CA PHE A 90 0.83 8.84 6.26
C PHE A 90 -0.55 8.31 6.65
N LYS A 91 -1.60 8.69 5.92
CA LYS A 91 -2.96 8.19 6.17
C LYS A 91 -3.05 6.67 5.98
N TYR A 92 -2.43 6.12 4.93
CA TYR A 92 -2.38 4.67 4.72
C TYR A 92 -1.66 3.94 5.85
N HIS A 93 -0.57 4.52 6.36
CA HIS A 93 0.12 3.97 7.52
C HIS A 93 -0.75 3.94 8.78
N GLU A 94 -1.45 5.05 9.06
CA GLU A 94 -2.37 5.10 10.21
C GLU A 94 -3.54 4.12 10.03
N ALA A 95 -4.11 4.00 8.83
CA ALA A 95 -5.15 3.01 8.53
C ALA A 95 -4.65 1.58 8.77
N ARG A 96 -3.45 1.23 8.28
CA ARG A 96 -2.82 -0.08 8.54
C ARG A 96 -2.52 -0.35 10.01
N ASN A 97 -2.30 0.67 10.83
CA ASN A 97 -2.14 0.48 12.28
C ASN A 97 -3.47 0.12 12.96
N ARG A 98 -4.60 0.58 12.38
CA ARG A 98 -5.96 0.35 12.90
C ARG A 98 -6.56 -0.98 12.46
N THR A 99 -5.96 -1.68 11.51
CA THR A 99 -6.53 -2.94 10.98
C THR A 99 -6.69 -4.02 12.05
N SER A 100 -5.88 -4.00 13.12
CA SER A 100 -6.03 -4.89 14.27
C SER A 100 -7.34 -4.70 15.06
N HIS A 101 -8.07 -3.60 14.82
CA HIS A 101 -9.31 -3.23 15.51
C HIS A 101 -10.56 -3.36 14.62
N ILE A 102 -10.46 -3.97 13.43
CA ILE A 102 -11.55 -4.05 12.44
C ILE A 102 -12.70 -4.99 12.84
N TYR A 103 -12.61 -5.66 13.98
CA TYR A 103 -13.77 -6.30 14.61
C TYR A 103 -14.88 -5.27 14.96
N ASN A 104 -14.52 -3.99 15.06
CA ASN A 104 -15.48 -2.89 15.08
C ASN A 104 -15.81 -2.47 13.63
N GLU A 105 -17.07 -2.64 13.23
CA GLU A 105 -17.51 -2.36 11.85
C GLU A 105 -17.28 -0.92 11.40
N SER A 106 -17.37 0.07 12.30
CA SER A 106 -17.08 1.47 11.98
C SER A 106 -15.60 1.65 11.65
N LEU A 107 -14.71 1.02 12.41
CA LEU A 107 -13.27 1.07 12.13
C LEU A 107 -12.91 0.31 10.86
N ALA A 108 -13.59 -0.81 10.59
CA ALA A 108 -13.43 -1.53 9.33
C ALA A 108 -13.84 -0.66 8.14
N GLN A 109 -14.93 0.10 8.25
CA GLN A 109 -15.34 1.05 7.23
C GLN A 109 -14.31 2.17 7.06
N ASP A 110 -13.86 2.80 8.14
CA ASP A 110 -12.85 3.87 8.09
C ASP A 110 -11.55 3.42 7.41
N VAL A 111 -11.12 2.19 7.66
CA VAL A 111 -9.94 1.60 7.00
C VAL A 111 -10.24 1.33 5.53
N PHE A 112 -11.40 0.75 5.22
CA PHE A 112 -11.78 0.43 3.86
C PHE A 112 -11.88 1.67 2.95
N ASP A 113 -12.35 2.79 3.49
CA ASP A 113 -12.52 4.05 2.76
C ASP A 113 -11.20 4.62 2.21
N VAL A 114 -10.04 4.21 2.73
CA VAL A 114 -8.73 4.63 2.19
C VAL A 114 -8.15 3.64 1.16
N VAL A 115 -8.74 2.46 1.01
CA VAL A 115 -8.15 1.35 0.23
C VAL A 115 -8.18 1.64 -1.28
N GLU A 116 -9.25 2.26 -1.78
CA GLU A 116 -9.37 2.62 -3.20
C GLU A 116 -8.32 3.66 -3.59
N ASP A 117 -8.20 4.73 -2.79
CA ASP A 117 -7.17 5.76 -2.91
C ASP A 117 -5.74 5.16 -2.85
N PHE A 118 -5.53 4.19 -1.96
CA PHE A 118 -4.27 3.47 -1.84
C PHE A 118 -3.96 2.63 -3.08
N LEU A 119 -4.96 1.96 -3.67
CA LEU A 119 -4.76 1.14 -4.87
C LEU A 119 -4.19 1.97 -6.03
N ASP A 120 -4.70 3.18 -6.22
CA ASP A 120 -4.21 4.07 -7.27
C ASP A 120 -2.78 4.55 -6.99
N ASP A 121 -2.49 4.98 -5.77
CA ASP A 121 -1.16 5.46 -5.41
C ASP A 121 -0.11 4.33 -5.41
N VAL A 122 -0.49 3.10 -5.05
CA VAL A 122 0.43 1.95 -5.08
C VAL A 122 0.71 1.49 -6.52
N LYS A 123 -0.27 1.60 -7.44
CA LYS A 123 -0.04 1.37 -8.88
C LYS A 123 0.94 2.40 -9.45
N LYS A 124 0.85 3.67 -9.05
CA LYS A 124 1.82 4.70 -9.46
C LYS A 124 3.21 4.40 -8.92
N LEU A 125 3.32 4.04 -7.64
CA LEU A 125 4.60 3.60 -7.05
C LEU A 125 5.21 2.44 -7.83
N PHE A 126 4.40 1.43 -8.16
CA PHE A 126 4.87 0.27 -8.93
C PHE A 126 5.48 0.69 -10.27
N LYS A 127 4.76 1.51 -11.05
CA LYS A 127 5.27 2.06 -12.32
C LYS A 127 6.54 2.88 -12.13
N ALA A 128 6.60 3.67 -11.06
CA ALA A 128 7.76 4.49 -10.75
C ALA A 128 9.01 3.65 -10.41
N LEU A 129 8.82 2.54 -9.69
CA LEU A 129 9.87 1.57 -9.38
C LEU A 129 10.32 0.81 -10.63
N GLU A 130 9.39 0.31 -11.45
CA GLU A 130 9.70 -0.38 -12.71
C GLU A 130 10.54 0.50 -13.64
N ALA A 131 10.13 1.75 -13.84
CA ALA A 131 10.83 2.69 -14.71
C ALA A 131 12.22 3.10 -14.20
N ARG A 132 12.56 2.77 -12.95
CA ARG A 132 13.82 3.15 -12.28
C ARG A 132 14.55 1.92 -11.74
N ASN A 133 14.31 0.74 -12.34
CA ASN A 133 14.85 -0.54 -11.86
C ASN A 133 16.09 -1.02 -12.62
N ASP A 134 16.74 -0.15 -13.40
CA ASP A 134 17.91 -0.51 -14.23
C ASP A 134 19.11 -1.03 -13.41
#